data_AF-M7N2B6-F1
#
_entry.id   AF-M7N2B6-F1
#
_cell.length_a   1.000
_cell.length_b   1.000
_cell.length_c   1.000
_cell.angle_alpha   90.00
_cell.angle_beta   90.00
_cell.angle_gamma   90.00
#
_symmetry.space_group_name_H-M   'P 1'
#
loop_
_entity.id
_entity.type
_entity.pdbx_description
1 polymer ?
#
loop_
_entity_poly.entity_id
_entity_poly.type
_entity_poly.pdbx_seq_one_letter_code
_entity_poly.pdbx_strand_id
1 'polypeptide(L)'
;MAQLPQHFFGARAAGMGGAVAPLADSWALQYNIGALAEATEPQLAAGYQTRLNLPELSTAAVMVNYPLLSGVAGPLLAAMDLGPLACRR
;
A
#
# COMPACT_ATOMS: atom_id res chain seq x y z
N MET A 1 -17.85 5.97 17.04
CA MET A 1 -16.40 6.00 16.79
C MET A 1 -16.19 6.26 15.31
N ALA A 2 -15.58 7.39 14.95
CA ALA A 2 -15.34 7.73 13.54
C ALA A 2 -14.15 6.90 13.04
N GLN A 3 -14.38 6.00 12.09
CA GLN A 3 -13.32 5.29 11.37
C GLN A 3 -12.59 6.34 10.52
N LEU A 4 -11.33 6.67 10.86
CA LEU A 4 -10.48 7.43 9.93
C LEU A 4 -10.45 6.69 8.59
N PRO A 5 -10.46 7.37 7.43
CA PRO A 5 -10.38 6.71 6.13
C PRO A 5 -9.05 5.93 6.03
N GLN A 6 -9.08 4.67 6.45
CA GLN A 6 -7.94 3.77 6.33
C GLN A 6 -7.80 3.43 4.85
N HIS A 7 -6.71 3.88 4.25
CA HIS A 7 -6.30 3.48 2.92
C HIS A 7 -5.47 2.21 3.06
N PHE A 8 -6.11 1.06 2.89
CA PHE A 8 -5.39 -0.21 2.89
C PHE A 8 -4.80 -0.41 1.51
N PHE A 9 -3.52 -0.08 1.37
CA PHE A 9 -2.78 -0.43 0.18
C PHE A 9 -2.43 -1.92 0.22
N GLY A 10 -2.61 -2.59 -0.91
CA GLY A 10 -2.53 -4.03 -1.00
C GLY A 10 -3.89 -4.71 -0.85
N ALA A 11 -4.27 -5.51 -1.85
CA ALA A 11 -5.54 -6.23 -1.88
C ALA A 11 -5.69 -7.21 -0.69
N ARG A 12 -4.57 -7.77 -0.21
CA ARG A 12 -4.55 -8.67 0.95
C ARG A 12 -5.00 -7.96 2.22
N ALA A 13 -4.45 -6.79 2.48
CA ALA A 13 -4.80 -5.97 3.63
C ALA A 13 -6.28 -5.59 3.64
N ALA A 14 -6.79 -5.17 2.47
CA ALA A 14 -8.19 -4.85 2.28
C ALA A 14 -9.12 -6.07 2.46
N GLY A 15 -8.75 -7.23 1.91
CA GLY A 15 -9.51 -8.48 2.04
C GLY A 15 -9.60 -9.01 3.47
N MET A 16 -8.62 -8.67 4.31
CA MET A 16 -8.62 -9.00 5.75
C MET A 16 -9.39 -8.00 6.61
N GLY A 17 -10.07 -7.01 6.01
CA GLY A 17 -10.82 -5.99 6.75
C GLY A 17 -9.93 -5.12 7.65
N GLY A 18 -8.64 -5.00 7.34
CA GLY A 18 -7.66 -4.26 8.15
C GLY A 18 -7.03 -5.04 9.30
N ALA A 19 -7.27 -6.35 9.41
CA ALA A 19 -6.61 -7.23 10.40
C ALA A 19 -5.16 -7.57 10.01
N VAL A 20 -4.32 -6.55 9.80
CA VAL A 20 -3.03 -6.66 9.09
C VAL A 20 -1.80 -6.54 9.98
N ALA A 21 -1.97 -6.23 11.26
CA ALA A 21 -0.86 -6.11 12.20
C ALA A 21 0.14 -7.29 12.18
N PRO A 22 -0.26 -8.57 12.02
CA PRO A 22 0.69 -9.68 11.99
C PRO A 22 1.24 -10.00 10.59
N LEU A 23 0.85 -9.26 9.54
CA LEU A 23 1.34 -9.55 8.19
C LEU A 23 2.76 -9.00 7.99
N ALA A 24 3.68 -9.87 7.61
CA ALA A 24 4.93 -9.52 6.99
C ALA A 24 4.80 -9.69 5.47
N ASP A 25 4.25 -8.67 4.80
CA ASP A 25 4.20 -8.62 3.35
C ASP A 25 4.79 -7.33 2.79
N SER A 26 4.77 -7.21 1.47
CA SER A 26 5.39 -6.05 0.82
C SER A 26 4.78 -4.72 1.24
N TRP A 27 3.51 -4.69 1.65
CA TRP A 27 2.80 -3.50 2.11
C TRP A 27 2.98 -3.20 3.61
N ALA A 28 3.79 -3.99 4.33
CA ALA A 28 4.00 -3.86 5.76
C ALA A 28 4.41 -2.45 6.23
N LEU A 29 5.08 -1.63 5.40
CA LEU A 29 5.37 -0.22 5.71
C LEU A 29 4.13 0.57 6.19
N GLN A 30 2.95 0.22 5.68
CA GLN A 30 1.72 1.00 5.88
C GLN A 30 1.04 0.68 7.20
N TYR A 31 1.28 -0.49 7.76
CA TYR A 31 0.51 -1.01 8.90
C TYR A 31 1.35 -1.70 9.97
N ASN A 32 2.58 -2.14 9.64
CA ASN A 32 3.57 -2.65 10.58
C ASN A 32 4.99 -2.52 10.01
N ILE A 33 5.62 -1.35 10.21
CA ILE A 33 6.98 -1.10 9.73
C ILE A 33 8.02 -2.07 10.31
N GLY A 34 7.78 -2.65 11.48
CA GLY A 34 8.67 -3.65 12.08
C GLY A 34 8.70 -4.96 11.29
N ALA A 35 7.55 -5.35 10.72
CA ALA A 35 7.44 -6.57 9.92
C ALA A 35 8.18 -6.48 8.56
N LEU A 36 8.55 -5.27 8.10
CA LEU A 36 9.44 -5.12 6.95
C LEU A 36 10.81 -5.75 7.18
N ALA A 37 11.26 -5.87 8.43
CA ALA A 37 12.53 -6.51 8.73
C ALA A 37 12.57 -8.00 8.32
N GLU A 38 11.41 -8.62 8.09
CA GLU A 38 11.30 -10.00 7.60
C GLU A 38 11.48 -10.12 6.08
N ALA A 39 11.57 -9.01 5.34
CA ALA A 39 11.85 -9.05 3.90
C ALA A 39 13.31 -9.45 3.65
N THR A 40 13.53 -10.70 3.23
CA THR A 40 14.87 -11.25 2.95
C THR A 40 15.34 -11.03 1.51
N GLU A 41 14.43 -10.65 0.62
CA GLU A 41 14.68 -10.46 -0.82
C GLU A 41 14.07 -9.14 -1.30
N PRO A 42 14.58 -8.53 -2.38
CA PRO A 42 13.95 -7.36 -2.99
C PRO A 42 12.52 -7.67 -3.46
N GLN A 43 11.57 -6.81 -3.09
CA GLN A 43 10.17 -6.96 -3.46
C GLN A 43 9.67 -5.68 -4.15
N LEU A 44 8.85 -5.85 -5.18
CA LEU A 44 8.13 -4.77 -5.85
C LEU A 44 6.63 -5.08 -5.75
N ALA A 45 5.86 -4.11 -5.28
CA ALA A 45 4.41 -4.21 -5.22
C ALA A 45 3.76 -3.01 -5.90
N ALA A 46 2.66 -3.26 -6.60
CA ALA A 46 1.81 -2.25 -7.17
C ALA A 46 0.37 -2.54 -6.76
N GLY A 47 -0.39 -1.49 -6.46
CA GLY A 47 -1.75 -1.58 -5.99
C GLY A 47 -2.60 -0.51 -6.63
N TYR A 48 -3.84 -0.87 -6.96
CA TYR A 48 -4.86 0.04 -7.40
C TYR A 48 -6.14 -0.26 -6.63
N GLN A 49 -6.68 0.75 -5.98
CA GLN A 49 -7.95 0.68 -5.28
C GLN A 49 -8.89 1.70 -5.91
N THR A 50 -10.04 1.24 -6.38
CA THR A 50 -11.14 2.12 -6.78
C THR A 50 -12.26 2.07 -5.75
N ARG A 51 -12.79 3.22 -5.37
CA ARG A 51 -13.98 3.31 -4.53
C ARG A 51 -15.16 3.75 -5.37
N LEU A 52 -16.25 3.00 -5.29
CA LEU A 52 -17.51 3.30 -5.98
C LEU A 52 -17.36 3.43 -7.50
N ASN A 53 -16.29 2.87 -8.08
CA ASN A 53 -15.94 3.01 -9.49
C ASN A 53 -15.74 4.47 -9.95
N LEU A 54 -15.40 5.38 -9.03
CA LEU A 54 -15.15 6.79 -9.30
C LEU A 54 -13.63 7.05 -9.40
N PRO A 55 -13.11 7.60 -10.52
CA PRO A 55 -11.69 7.90 -10.70
C PRO A 55 -11.13 8.86 -9.64
N GLU A 56 -11.93 9.83 -9.20
CA GLU A 56 -11.58 10.84 -8.20
C GLU A 56 -11.40 10.23 -6.79
N LEU A 57 -11.97 9.04 -6.56
CA LEU A 57 -11.83 8.30 -5.31
C LEU A 57 -10.94 7.07 -5.47
N SER A 58 -10.22 6.99 -6.58
CA SER A 58 -9.27 5.92 -6.84
C SER A 58 -7.88 6.30 -6.36
N THR A 59 -7.13 5.30 -5.93
CA THR A 59 -5.77 5.46 -5.43
C THR A 59 -4.90 4.38 -6.02
N ALA A 60 -3.75 4.78 -6.55
CA ALA A 60 -2.72 3.89 -7.02
C ALA A 60 -1.50 4.03 -6.12
N ALA A 61 -0.78 2.92 -5.90
CA ALA A 61 0.50 2.96 -5.21
C ALA A 61 1.47 1.95 -5.79
N VAL A 62 2.74 2.29 -5.70
CA VAL A 62 3.87 1.41 -6.01
C VAL A 62 4.84 1.47 -4.85
N MET A 63 5.42 0.33 -4.54
CA MET A 63 6.26 0.14 -3.39
C MET A 63 7.41 -0.78 -3.71
N VAL A 64 8.59 -0.41 -3.25
CA VAL A 64 9.79 -1.25 -3.37
C VAL A 64 10.29 -1.52 -1.97
N ASN A 65 10.57 -2.77 -1.64
CA ASN A 65 11.31 -3.14 -0.44
C ASN A 65 12.65 -3.69 -0.86
N TYR A 66 13.72 -3.12 -0.33
CA TYR A 66 15.09 -3.53 -0.61
C TYR A 66 15.82 -3.83 0.69
N PRO A 67 16.18 -5.10 0.96
CA PRO A 67 16.95 -5.46 2.13
C PRO A 67 18.37 -4.88 2.04
N LEU A 68 18.76 -4.15 3.08
CA LEU A 68 20.09 -3.58 3.28
C LEU A 68 20.85 -4.43 4.31
N LEU A 69 22.14 -4.17 4.47
CA LEU A 69 22.99 -4.87 5.44
C LEU A 69 22.47 -4.82 6.90
N SER A 70 21.73 -3.77 7.28
CA SER A 70 21.24 -3.57 8.65
C SER A 70 19.77 -3.14 8.72
N GLY A 71 18.92 -3.60 7.80
CA GLY A 71 17.50 -3.26 7.78
C GLY A 71 16.88 -3.35 6.39
N VAL A 72 15.74 -2.70 6.18
CA VAL A 72 15.03 -2.69 4.89
C VAL A 72 14.65 -1.28 4.52
N ALA A 73 15.00 -0.86 3.30
CA ALA A 73 14.51 0.39 2.72
C ALA A 73 13.21 0.11 1.96
N GLY A 74 12.15 0.84 2.30
CA GLY A 74 10.81 0.65 1.74
C GLY A 74 10.23 1.93 1.14
N PRO A 75 10.75 2.51 0.05
CA PRO A 75 10.10 3.66 -0.57
C PRO A 75 8.71 3.28 -1.11
N LEU A 76 7.72 4.13 -0.80
CA LEU A 76 6.34 4.05 -1.28
C LEU A 76 6.02 5.32 -2.04
N LEU A 77 5.46 5.16 -3.24
CA LEU A 77 4.82 6.22 -3.99
C LEU A 77 3.32 5.93 -4.07
N ALA A 78 2.48 6.86 -3.63
CA ALA A 78 1.04 6.77 -3.72
C ALA A 78 0.47 8.02 -4.41
N ALA A 79 -0.45 7.79 -5.35
CA ALA A 79 -1.22 8.82 -6.03
C ALA A 79 -2.70 8.63 -5.69
N MET A 80 -3.29 9.63 -5.04
CA MET A 80 -4.71 9.70 -4.68
C MET A 80 -5.41 10.68 -5.61
N ASP A 81 -6.73 10.54 -5.78
CA ASP A 81 -7.52 11.39 -6.67
C ASP A 81 -6.97 11.36 -8.11
N LEU A 82 -7.14 10.19 -8.75
CA LEU A 82 -6.71 9.98 -10.13
C LEU A 82 -7.66 10.61 -11.16
N GLY A 83 -8.69 11.34 -10.71
CA GLY A 83 -9.66 12.05 -11.56
C GLY A 83 -9.03 12.88 -12.69
N PRO A 84 -8.13 13.82 -12.40
CA PRO A 84 -7.48 14.64 -13.43
C PRO A 84 -6.56 13.85 -14.39
N LEU A 85 -6.09 12.66 -14.00
CA LEU A 85 -5.29 11.77 -14.86
C LEU A 85 -6.16 10.87 -15.75
N ALA A 86 -7.37 10.52 -15.30
CA ALA A 86 -8.32 9.70 -16.07
C ALA A 86 -9.08 10.49 -17.15
N CYS A 87 -9.27 11.80 -16.95
CA CYS A 87 -10.10 12.64 -17.81
C CYS A 87 -9.34 13.32 -18.98
N ARG A 88 -8.01 13.15 -19.10
CA ARG A 88 -7.25 13.53 -20.31
C ARG A 88 -7.30 12.39 -21.35
N ARG A 89 -8.42 12.27 -22.05
CA ARG A 89 -8.52 11.54 -23.32
C ARG A 89 -9.20 12.41 -24.36
#